data_AF-A0A7W1S799-F1
#
_entry.id   AF-A0A7W1S799-F1
#
_cell.length_a   1.000
_cell.length_b   1.000
_cell.length_c   1.000
_cell.angle_alpha   90.00
_cell.angle_beta   90.00
_cell.angle_gamma   90.00
#
_symmetry.space_group_name_H-M   'P 1'
#
loop_
_entity.id
_entity.type
_entity.pdbx_description
1 polymer ?
#
loop_
_entity_poly.entity_id
_entity_poly.type
_entity_poly.pdbx_seq_one_letter_code
_entity_poly.pdbx_strand_id
1 'polypeptide(L)'
;MSLRRKTFLIIGATLICLIGVIYVFSQVITLNGFLHLEETTVDRNVDRAINGLDDEMGVIYSTNQDWANWTDTYNFVDDLNANYRDGNTHDGIFQTYGLNVMLFVNIKGQVAFSKAYDLGKNQEMPVPASLDPYLKPDGILLDHIDASGQIENAGIKGILMLPEG
;
A
#
# COMPACT_ATOMS: atom_id res chain seq x y z
N MET A 1 -58.00 37.13 33.83
CA MET A 1 -57.18 35.91 33.95
C MET A 1 -57.03 35.58 35.43
N SER A 2 -57.45 34.40 35.89
CA SER A 2 -57.23 33.99 37.29
C SER A 2 -55.72 33.83 37.55
N LEU A 3 -55.24 34.18 38.76
CA LEU A 3 -53.82 34.11 39.12
C LEU A 3 -53.19 32.75 38.74
N ARG A 4 -53.94 31.66 38.96
CA ARG A 4 -53.56 30.29 38.62
C ARG A 4 -53.16 30.09 37.15
N ARG A 5 -53.92 30.68 36.21
CA ARG A 5 -53.62 30.56 34.77
C ARG A 5 -52.36 31.32 34.38
N LYS A 6 -52.09 32.45 35.04
CA LYS A 6 -50.87 33.25 34.83
C LYS A 6 -49.63 32.50 35.34
N THR A 7 -49.70 31.93 36.53
CA THR A 7 -48.61 31.13 37.11
C THR A 7 -48.31 29.89 36.29
N PHE A 8 -49.35 29.17 35.82
CA PHE A 8 -49.18 27.97 34.99
C PHE A 8 -48.48 28.29 33.66
N LEU A 9 -48.85 29.40 33.00
CA LEU A 9 -48.21 29.86 31.77
C LEU A 9 -46.74 30.22 31.98
N ILE A 10 -46.41 30.91 33.08
CA ILE A 10 -45.03 31.29 33.40
C ILE A 10 -44.17 30.03 33.63
N ILE A 11 -44.67 29.07 34.42
CA ILE A 11 -43.95 27.81 34.69
C ILE A 11 -43.76 27.00 33.41
N GLY A 12 -44.80 26.89 32.58
CA GLY A 12 -44.69 26.20 31.29
C GLY A 12 -43.67 26.86 30.37
N ALA A 13 -43.69 28.20 30.27
CA ALA A 13 -42.73 28.95 29.46
C ALA A 13 -41.28 28.79 29.96
N THR A 14 -41.05 28.83 31.27
CA THR A 14 -39.70 28.63 31.82
C THR A 14 -39.20 27.19 31.62
N LEU A 15 -40.06 26.18 31.77
CA LEU A 15 -39.72 24.79 31.48
C LEU A 15 -39.34 24.60 30.01
N ILE A 16 -40.14 25.11 29.09
CA ILE A 16 -39.86 25.03 27.64
C ILE A 16 -38.55 25.74 27.31
N CYS A 17 -38.32 26.92 27.89
CA CYS A 17 -37.08 27.66 27.71
C CYS A 17 -35.87 26.86 28.21
N LEU A 18 -35.96 26.27 29.42
CA LEU A 18 -34.90 25.45 29.99
C LEU A 18 -34.60 24.21 29.12
N ILE A 19 -35.63 23.51 28.65
CA ILE A 19 -35.47 22.35 27.75
C ILE A 19 -34.81 22.77 26.45
N GLY A 20 -35.23 23.89 25.86
CA GLY A 20 -34.64 24.42 24.63
C GLY A 20 -33.16 24.75 24.79
N VAL A 21 -32.78 25.39 25.90
CA VAL A 21 -31.37 25.67 26.20
C VAL A 21 -30.58 24.38 26.34
N ILE A 22 -31.05 23.42 27.16
CA ILE A 22 -30.36 22.14 27.35
C ILE A 22 -30.21 21.39 26.02
N TYR A 23 -31.26 21.39 25.19
CA TYR A 23 -31.22 20.77 23.87
C TYR A 23 -30.18 21.40 22.95
N VAL A 24 -30.14 22.74 22.86
CA VAL A 24 -29.15 23.45 22.05
C VAL A 24 -27.73 23.16 22.53
N PHE A 25 -27.47 23.24 23.84
CA PHE A 25 -26.17 22.92 24.40
C PHE A 25 -25.77 21.46 24.14
N SER A 26 -26.70 20.52 24.33
CA SER A 26 -26.48 19.10 24.05
C SER A 26 -26.12 18.88 22.57
N GLN A 27 -26.88 19.49 21.66
CA GLN A 27 -26.65 19.38 20.22
C GLN A 27 -25.27 19.93 19.84
N VAL A 28 -24.90 21.11 20.33
CA VAL A 28 -23.63 21.77 20.01
C VAL A 28 -22.43 20.98 20.56
N ILE A 29 -22.48 20.57 21.83
CA ILE A 29 -21.39 19.83 22.47
C ILE A 29 -21.22 18.47 21.80
N THR A 30 -22.32 17.76 21.57
CA THR A 30 -22.30 16.42 20.98
C THR A 30 -21.81 16.47 19.54
N LEU A 31 -22.35 17.38 18.72
CA LEU A 31 -21.97 17.47 17.31
C LEU A 31 -20.50 17.87 17.12
N ASN A 32 -20.03 18.88 17.86
CA ASN A 32 -18.63 19.30 17.78
C ASN A 32 -17.67 18.21 18.30
N GLY A 33 -18.07 17.50 19.36
CA GLY A 33 -17.31 16.37 19.89
C GLY A 33 -17.20 15.23 18.87
N PHE A 34 -18.29 14.90 18.18
CA PHE A 34 -18.29 13.88 17.14
C PHE A 34 -17.46 14.29 15.92
N LEU A 35 -17.57 15.53 15.44
CA LEU A 35 -16.78 16.00 14.29
C LEU A 35 -15.27 15.92 14.56
N HIS A 36 -14.82 16.34 15.74
CA HIS A 36 -13.41 16.27 16.10
C HIS A 36 -12.91 14.83 16.25
N LEU A 37 -13.73 13.95 16.83
CA LEU A 37 -13.42 12.52 16.93
C LEU A 37 -13.37 11.86 15.55
N GLU A 38 -14.27 12.23 14.65
CA GLU A 38 -14.31 11.72 13.28
C GLU A 38 -13.05 12.12 12.52
N GLU A 39 -12.67 13.41 12.53
CA GLU A 39 -11.43 13.91 11.93
C GLU A 39 -10.20 13.13 12.42
N THR A 40 -10.02 13.06 13.75
CA THR A 40 -8.89 12.32 14.35
C THR A 40 -8.90 10.83 13.99
N THR A 41 -10.08 10.23 13.86
CA THR A 41 -10.22 8.81 13.52
C THR A 41 -9.88 8.55 12.06
N VAL A 42 -10.33 9.44 11.15
CA VAL A 42 -10.02 9.37 9.73
C VAL A 42 -8.51 9.51 9.53
N ASP A 43 -7.88 10.53 10.12
CA ASP A 43 -6.44 10.76 10.01
C ASP A 43 -5.64 9.53 10.47
N ARG A 44 -5.98 8.99 11.65
CA ARG A 44 -5.32 7.78 12.18
C ARG A 44 -5.53 6.56 11.28
N ASN A 45 -6.69 6.43 10.64
CA ASN A 45 -6.94 5.30 9.75
C ASN A 45 -6.19 5.45 8.43
N VAL A 46 -6.03 6.68 7.91
CA VAL A 46 -5.16 6.96 6.76
C VAL A 46 -3.71 6.64 7.10
N ASP A 47 -3.20 7.10 8.24
CA ASP A 47 -1.84 6.78 8.69
C ASP A 47 -1.62 5.28 8.81
N ARG A 48 -2.59 4.54 9.37
CA ARG A 48 -2.52 3.08 9.45
C ARG A 48 -2.45 2.41 8.08
N ALA A 49 -3.22 2.91 7.10
CA ALA A 49 -3.21 2.38 5.75
C ALA A 49 -1.85 2.64 5.06
N ILE A 50 -1.29 3.84 5.23
CA ILE A 50 0.03 4.20 4.70
C ILE A 50 1.11 3.32 5.33
N ASN A 51 1.13 3.21 6.67
CA ASN A 51 2.11 2.38 7.37
C ASN A 51 2.03 0.91 6.94
N GLY A 52 0.81 0.37 6.78
CA GLY A 52 0.64 -1.00 6.30
C GLY A 52 1.17 -1.21 4.87
N LEU A 53 1.04 -0.21 4.01
CA LEU A 53 1.59 -0.24 2.65
C LEU A 53 3.12 -0.13 2.65
N ASP A 54 3.68 0.75 3.49
CA ASP A 54 5.12 0.91 3.66
C ASP A 54 5.79 -0.36 4.21
N ASP A 55 5.12 -1.04 5.15
CA ASP A 55 5.57 -2.32 5.70
C ASP A 55 5.62 -3.40 4.61
N GLU A 56 4.55 -3.53 3.81
CA GLU A 56 4.49 -4.52 2.72
C GLU A 56 5.56 -4.25 1.65
N MET A 57 5.73 -2.99 1.24
CA MET A 57 6.83 -2.58 0.34
C MET A 57 8.20 -2.88 0.95
N GLY A 58 8.34 -2.74 2.28
CA GLY A 58 9.55 -3.09 3.02
C GLY A 58 9.88 -4.57 2.94
N VAL A 59 8.88 -5.45 3.13
CA VAL A 59 9.02 -6.90 3.03
C VAL A 59 9.45 -7.33 1.62
N ILE A 60 8.78 -6.80 0.58
CA ILE A 60 9.12 -7.10 -0.81
C ILE A 60 10.53 -6.62 -1.13
N TYR A 61 10.88 -5.40 -0.71
CA TYR A 61 12.22 -4.85 -0.95
C TYR A 61 13.32 -5.66 -0.26
N SER A 62 13.12 -6.06 1.01
CA SER A 62 14.07 -6.92 1.72
C SER A 62 14.24 -8.27 1.03
N THR A 63 13.13 -8.89 0.62
CA THR A 63 13.15 -10.16 -0.12
C THR A 63 13.92 -10.01 -1.43
N ASN A 64 13.67 -8.94 -2.19
CA ASN A 64 14.41 -8.64 -3.42
C ASN A 64 15.91 -8.46 -3.18
N GLN A 65 16.30 -7.72 -2.12
CA GLN A 65 17.71 -7.56 -1.77
C GLN A 65 18.39 -8.88 -1.41
N ASP A 66 17.73 -9.74 -0.63
CA ASP A 66 18.28 -11.03 -0.25
C ASP A 66 18.55 -11.89 -1.49
N TRP A 67 17.60 -11.95 -2.42
CA TRP A 67 17.75 -12.71 -3.67
C TRP A 67 18.78 -12.11 -4.61
N ALA A 68 18.84 -10.78 -4.71
CA ALA A 68 19.82 -10.08 -5.55
C ALA A 68 21.26 -10.27 -5.06
N ASN A 69 21.46 -10.44 -3.75
CA ASN A 69 22.78 -10.62 -3.14
C ASN A 69 23.28 -12.07 -3.18
N TRP A 70 22.43 -13.06 -3.50
CA TRP A 70 22.83 -14.45 -3.58
C TRP A 70 23.74 -14.70 -4.78
N THR A 71 24.90 -15.32 -4.52
CA THR A 71 25.83 -15.76 -5.57
C THR A 71 25.16 -16.70 -6.57
N ASP A 72 24.26 -17.57 -6.12
CA ASP A 72 23.54 -18.50 -7.01
C ASP A 72 22.59 -17.77 -7.96
N THR A 73 21.92 -16.71 -7.49
CA THR A 73 21.10 -15.85 -8.34
C THR A 73 21.96 -15.13 -9.37
N TYR A 74 23.11 -14.59 -8.95
CA TYR A 74 24.06 -13.95 -9.85
C TYR A 74 24.51 -14.90 -10.97
N ASN A 75 24.89 -16.14 -10.62
CA ASN A 75 25.27 -17.16 -11.60
C ASN A 75 24.10 -17.53 -12.52
N PHE A 76 22.89 -17.65 -11.96
CA PHE A 76 21.68 -17.97 -12.72
C PHE A 76 21.36 -16.93 -13.81
N VAL A 77 21.61 -15.64 -13.55
CA VAL A 77 21.38 -14.58 -14.54
C VAL A 77 22.24 -14.77 -15.81
N ASP A 78 23.41 -15.43 -15.70
CA ASP A 78 24.29 -15.72 -16.82
C ASP A 78 24.04 -17.11 -17.44
N ASP A 79 23.91 -18.14 -16.60
CA ASP A 79 23.87 -19.54 -17.06
C ASP A 79 22.47 -20.11 -17.31
N LEU A 80 21.43 -19.45 -16.80
CA LEU A 80 20.02 -19.88 -16.85
C LEU A 80 19.82 -21.35 -16.44
N ASN A 81 20.58 -21.83 -15.46
CA ASN A 81 20.59 -23.24 -15.11
C ASN A 81 19.21 -23.73 -14.62
N ALA A 82 18.79 -24.88 -15.14
CA ALA A 82 17.47 -25.44 -14.88
C ALA A 82 17.26 -25.82 -13.40
N ASN A 83 18.32 -26.26 -12.71
CA ASN A 83 18.24 -26.64 -11.30
C ASN A 83 17.83 -25.46 -10.41
N TYR A 84 18.43 -24.29 -10.63
CA TYR A 84 18.07 -23.08 -9.91
C TYR A 84 16.65 -22.65 -10.27
N ARG A 85 16.28 -22.66 -11.55
CA ARG A 85 14.93 -22.30 -11.99
C ARG A 85 13.87 -23.19 -11.33
N ASP A 86 14.04 -24.49 -11.38
CA ASP A 86 13.06 -25.45 -10.88
C ASP A 86 13.02 -25.45 -9.33
N GLY A 87 14.14 -25.15 -8.67
CA GLY A 87 14.24 -25.08 -7.21
C GLY A 87 13.84 -23.75 -6.58
N ASN A 88 14.01 -22.62 -7.28
CA ASN A 88 13.86 -21.27 -6.73
C ASN A 88 12.86 -20.39 -7.48
N THR A 89 12.25 -20.84 -8.58
CA THR A 89 11.24 -20.02 -9.30
C THR A 89 9.93 -20.77 -9.55
N HIS A 90 9.71 -21.86 -8.80
CA HIS A 90 8.46 -22.61 -8.82
C HIS A 90 7.32 -21.84 -8.12
N ASP A 91 6.07 -22.20 -8.41
CA ASP A 91 4.86 -21.49 -7.95
C ASP A 91 4.79 -21.31 -6.42
N GLY A 92 5.27 -22.30 -5.66
CA GLY A 92 5.34 -22.21 -4.20
C GLY A 92 6.17 -21.04 -3.67
N ILE A 93 7.14 -20.53 -4.42
CA ILE A 93 7.92 -19.33 -4.05
C ILE A 93 7.02 -18.10 -4.09
N PHE A 94 6.25 -17.92 -5.17
CA PHE A 94 5.33 -16.80 -5.33
C PHE A 94 4.27 -16.79 -4.22
N GLN A 95 3.73 -17.96 -3.88
CA GLN A 95 2.77 -18.11 -2.78
C GLN A 95 3.40 -17.80 -1.41
N THR A 96 4.63 -18.26 -1.17
CA THR A 96 5.32 -18.07 0.11
C THR A 96 5.67 -16.61 0.36
N TYR A 97 6.15 -15.91 -0.67
CA TYR A 97 6.59 -14.52 -0.57
C TYR A 97 5.51 -13.50 -0.97
N GLY A 98 4.30 -13.95 -1.32
CA GLY A 98 3.22 -13.05 -1.76
C GLY A 98 3.56 -12.26 -3.02
N LEU A 99 4.34 -12.82 -3.93
CA LEU A 99 4.80 -12.13 -5.14
C LEU A 99 3.87 -12.40 -6.32
N ASN A 100 3.60 -11.37 -7.12
CA ASN A 100 2.89 -11.51 -8.39
C ASN A 100 3.82 -11.51 -9.59
N VAL A 101 4.99 -10.87 -9.50
CA VAL A 101 5.95 -10.79 -10.60
C VAL A 101 7.35 -10.88 -10.03
N MET A 102 8.20 -11.67 -10.68
CA MET A 102 9.64 -11.75 -10.41
C MET A 102 10.38 -11.70 -11.73
N LEU A 103 11.38 -10.82 -11.82
CA LEU A 103 12.26 -10.71 -12.98
C LEU A 103 13.72 -10.75 -12.52
N PHE A 104 14.56 -11.45 -13.28
CA PHE A 104 16.01 -11.36 -13.17
C PHE A 104 16.54 -10.64 -14.39
N VAL A 105 17.31 -9.57 -14.15
CA VAL A 105 17.83 -8.69 -15.19
C VAL A 105 19.35 -8.68 -15.09
N ASN A 106 20.03 -8.79 -16.22
CA ASN A 106 21.49 -8.75 -16.27
C ASN A 106 22.02 -7.31 -16.26
N ILE A 107 23.34 -7.16 -16.12
CA ILE A 107 24.04 -5.86 -16.09
C ILE A 107 23.88 -5.01 -17.38
N LYS A 108 23.34 -5.59 -18.47
CA LYS A 108 23.05 -4.88 -19.71
C LYS A 108 21.59 -4.41 -19.78
N GLY A 109 20.82 -4.58 -18.70
CA GLY A 109 19.40 -4.27 -18.64
C GLY A 109 18.53 -5.25 -19.43
N GLN A 110 19.02 -6.46 -19.71
CA GLN A 110 18.24 -7.49 -20.42
C GLN A 110 17.61 -8.45 -19.43
N VAL A 111 16.32 -8.73 -19.60
CA VAL A 111 15.59 -9.71 -18.78
C VAL A 111 16.08 -11.12 -19.12
N ALA A 112 16.77 -11.76 -18.18
CA ALA A 112 17.26 -13.13 -18.29
C ALA A 112 16.14 -14.14 -17.97
N PHE A 113 15.28 -13.79 -17.00
CA PHE A 113 14.11 -14.58 -16.61
C PHE A 113 13.00 -13.65 -16.15
N SER A 114 11.76 -14.05 -16.43
CA SER A 114 10.57 -13.37 -15.93
C SER A 114 9.45 -14.37 -15.70
N LYS A 115 8.72 -14.19 -14.62
CA LYS A 115 7.51 -14.97 -14.35
C LYS A 115 6.50 -14.10 -13.60
N ALA A 116 5.23 -14.26 -13.98
CA ALA A 116 4.11 -13.65 -13.27
C ALA A 116 3.14 -14.73 -12.79
N TYR A 117 2.49 -14.46 -11.65
CA TYR A 117 1.65 -15.41 -10.95
C TYR A 117 0.43 -14.69 -10.36
N ASP A 118 -0.75 -15.22 -10.65
CA ASP A 118 -2.02 -14.76 -10.08
C ASP A 118 -2.22 -15.47 -8.74
N LEU A 119 -1.92 -14.80 -7.63
CA LEU A 119 -2.09 -15.33 -6.27
C LEU A 119 -3.55 -15.65 -5.94
N GLY A 120 -4.52 -14.94 -6.55
CA GLY A 120 -5.94 -15.16 -6.33
C GLY A 120 -6.44 -16.45 -7.00
N LYS A 121 -5.91 -16.76 -8.18
CA LYS A 121 -6.26 -17.97 -8.95
C LYS A 121 -5.30 -19.14 -8.76
N ASN A 122 -4.18 -18.91 -8.07
CA ASN A 122 -3.10 -19.87 -7.89
C ASN A 122 -2.60 -20.48 -9.21
N GLN A 123 -2.26 -19.61 -10.16
CA GLN A 123 -1.74 -20.05 -11.46
C GLN A 123 -0.76 -19.03 -12.04
N GLU A 124 0.17 -19.53 -12.85
CA GLU A 124 1.03 -18.69 -13.68
C GLU A 124 0.19 -17.87 -14.67
N MET A 125 0.62 -16.64 -14.93
CA MET A 125 0.02 -15.75 -15.92
C MET A 125 1.11 -15.06 -16.75
N PRO A 126 0.76 -14.52 -17.93
CA PRO A 126 1.70 -13.73 -18.70
C PRO A 126 2.16 -12.50 -17.91
N VAL A 127 3.46 -12.19 -18.00
CA VAL A 127 4.01 -10.94 -17.46
C VAL A 127 3.33 -9.76 -18.18
N PRO A 128 2.80 -8.76 -17.46
CA PRO A 128 2.15 -7.61 -18.09
C PRO A 128 3.10 -6.85 -19.03
N ALA A 129 2.74 -6.73 -20.31
CA ALA A 129 3.53 -6.00 -21.30
C ALA A 129 3.66 -4.50 -20.98
N SER A 130 2.79 -3.96 -20.11
CA SER A 130 2.88 -2.60 -19.61
C SER A 130 4.10 -2.35 -18.72
N LEU A 131 4.81 -3.38 -18.28
CA LEU A 131 6.09 -3.25 -17.56
C LEU A 131 7.27 -2.91 -18.46
N ASP A 132 7.21 -3.25 -19.76
CA ASP A 132 8.32 -3.09 -20.71
C ASP A 132 8.94 -1.68 -20.73
N PRO A 133 8.19 -0.56 -20.65
CA PRO A 133 8.78 0.78 -20.62
C PRO A 133 9.67 1.03 -19.41
N TYR A 134 9.41 0.36 -18.28
CA TYR A 134 10.10 0.56 -17.01
C TYR A 134 11.31 -0.37 -16.84
N LEU A 135 11.39 -1.42 -17.66
CA LEU A 135 12.47 -2.42 -17.69
C LEU A 135 13.57 -2.09 -18.71
N LYS A 136 13.57 -0.86 -19.25
CA LYS A 136 14.65 -0.38 -20.11
C LYS A 136 15.82 0.13 -19.25
N PRO A 137 17.05 0.21 -19.79
CA PRO A 137 18.20 0.72 -19.04
C PRO A 137 18.01 2.15 -18.49
N ASP A 138 17.20 2.98 -19.15
CA ASP A 138 16.78 4.32 -18.72
C ASP A 138 15.44 4.33 -17.96
N GLY A 139 14.87 3.15 -17.71
CA GLY A 139 13.64 2.96 -16.97
C GLY A 139 13.87 3.04 -15.46
N ILE A 140 12.89 3.59 -14.74
CA ILE A 140 12.99 3.87 -13.31
C ILE A 140 13.31 2.64 -12.44
N LEU A 141 13.02 1.42 -12.91
CA LEU A 141 13.33 0.18 -12.17
C LEU A 141 14.79 -0.26 -12.33
N LEU A 142 15.47 0.17 -13.40
CA LEU A 142 16.86 -0.21 -13.71
C LEU A 142 17.84 0.96 -13.57
N ASP A 143 17.36 2.19 -13.38
CA ASP A 143 18.14 3.41 -13.17
C ASP A 143 18.77 3.48 -11.76
N HIS A 144 19.54 2.47 -11.40
CA HIS A 144 20.29 2.39 -10.13
C HIS A 144 21.76 2.02 -10.32
N ILE A 145 22.19 1.83 -11.57
CA ILE A 145 23.57 1.59 -11.98
C ILE A 145 24.02 2.77 -12.84
N ASP A 146 25.09 3.43 -12.44
CA ASP A 146 25.64 4.56 -13.20
C ASP A 146 26.33 4.10 -14.50
N ALA A 147 26.71 5.05 -15.35
CA ALA A 147 27.39 4.77 -16.63
C ALA A 147 28.76 4.07 -16.47
N SER A 148 29.31 4.02 -15.26
CA SER A 148 30.55 3.30 -14.93
C SER A 148 30.31 1.88 -14.43
N GLY A 149 29.06 1.46 -14.29
CA GLY A 149 28.66 0.16 -13.77
C GLY A 149 28.65 0.11 -12.24
N GLN A 150 28.74 1.25 -11.55
CA GLN A 150 28.66 1.31 -10.09
C GLN A 150 27.21 1.52 -9.64
N ILE A 151 26.88 0.88 -8.52
CA ILE A 151 25.56 1.01 -7.89
C ILE A 151 25.48 2.41 -7.27
N GLU A 152 24.66 3.28 -7.86
CA GLU A 152 24.43 4.63 -7.33
C GLU A 152 23.44 4.60 -6.16
N ASN A 153 22.46 3.68 -6.22
CA ASN A 153 21.46 3.44 -5.18
C ASN A 153 21.28 1.93 -4.96
N ALA A 154 21.07 1.49 -3.71
CA ALA A 154 20.92 0.07 -3.34
C ALA A 154 19.64 -0.62 -3.88
N GLY A 155 18.93 0.03 -4.82
CA GLY A 155 17.64 -0.36 -5.37
C GLY A 155 16.58 0.74 -5.19
N ILE A 156 15.41 0.52 -5.79
CA ILE A 156 14.23 1.39 -5.66
C ILE A 156 13.04 0.56 -5.15
N LYS A 157 12.20 1.17 -4.31
CA LYS A 157 10.88 0.64 -3.93
C LYS A 157 9.85 1.76 -3.99
N GLY A 158 8.62 1.40 -4.33
CA GLY A 158 7.53 2.36 -4.42
C GLY A 158 6.32 1.79 -5.14
N ILE A 159 5.37 2.67 -5.45
CA ILE A 159 4.14 2.33 -6.14
C ILE A 159 4.27 2.77 -7.59
N LEU A 160 4.07 1.83 -8.51
CA LEU A 160 4.01 2.09 -9.93
C LEU A 160 2.61 1.75 -10.43
N MET A 161 1.87 2.76 -10.88
CA MET A 161 0.54 2.56 -11.46
C MET A 161 0.71 2.05 -12.90
N LEU A 162 0.16 0.87 -13.18
CA LEU A 162 0.12 0.32 -14.53
C LEU A 162 -1.21 0.69 -15.21
N PRO A 163 -1.27 0.74 -16.56
CA PRO A 163 -2.50 1.04 -17.30
C PRO A 163 -3.68 0.12 -16.96
N GLU A 164 -3.39 -1.10 -16.50
CA GLU A 164 -4.39 -2.10 -16.14
C GLU A 164 -5.06 -1.87 -14.77
N GLY A 165 -4.50 -0.98 -13.92
CA GLY A 165 -5.04 -0.64 -12.60
C GLY A 165 -4.15 -1.06 -11.45
#